data_AF-A0A2H9P0R8-F1
#
_entry.id   AF-A0A2H9P0R8-F1
#
_cell.length_a   1.000
_cell.length_b   1.000
_cell.length_c   1.000
_cell.angle_alpha   90.00
_cell.angle_beta   90.00
_cell.angle_gamma   90.00
#
_symmetry.space_group_name_H-M   'P 1'
#
loop_
_entity.id
_entity.type
_entity.pdbx_description
1 polymer ?
#
loop_
_entity_poly.entity_id
_entity_poly.type
_entity_poly.pdbx_seq_one_letter_code
_entity_poly.pdbx_strand_id
1 'polypeptide(L)'
;MKQKINSNIKEIDAIRWSVVERILLAFYEHGSLKKSQIALKSGLKYNACMSYLKWLHDKMEFVKFELNDEQTEIKSVRLSLHGISFCKNKIFENECMIKNSNEHMFA
;
A
#
# COMPACT_ATOMS: atom_id res chain seq x y z
N MET A 1 2.12 10.77 -20.04
CA MET A 1 1.58 9.48 -20.54
C MET A 1 0.80 8.81 -19.41
N LYS A 2 -0.49 8.51 -19.62
CA LYS A 2 -1.34 7.85 -18.59
C LYS A 2 -1.03 6.34 -18.60
N GLN A 3 -0.48 5.82 -17.52
CA GLN A 3 -0.27 4.38 -17.34
C GLN A 3 -1.62 3.68 -17.42
N LYS A 4 -1.81 2.77 -18.38
CA LYS A 4 -3.06 2.01 -18.54
C LYS A 4 -3.07 0.86 -17.54
N ILE A 5 -3.43 1.17 -16.29
CA ILE A 5 -3.91 0.15 -15.35
C ILE A 5 -5.19 -0.42 -15.96
N ASN A 6 -5.30 -1.75 -16.00
CA ASN A 6 -6.41 -2.45 -16.65
C ASN A 6 -7.76 -1.82 -16.26
N SER A 7 -8.49 -1.30 -17.26
CA SER A 7 -9.75 -0.57 -17.11
C SER A 7 -10.84 -1.42 -16.45
N ASN A 8 -10.71 -2.74 -16.49
CA ASN A 8 -11.69 -3.70 -15.99
C ASN A 8 -11.63 -3.94 -14.46
N ILE A 9 -10.73 -3.26 -13.75
CA ILE A 9 -10.70 -3.30 -12.29
C ILE A 9 -11.84 -2.43 -11.76
N LYS A 10 -12.82 -3.08 -11.11
CA LYS A 10 -13.94 -2.42 -10.43
C LYS A 10 -13.41 -1.39 -9.43
N GLU A 11 -14.05 -0.22 -9.42
CA GLU A 11 -13.77 0.78 -8.39
C GLU A 11 -14.23 0.27 -7.02
N ILE A 12 -13.55 0.69 -5.97
CA ILE A 12 -13.95 0.37 -4.60
C ILE A 12 -14.99 1.40 -4.16
N ASP A 13 -16.18 0.90 -3.81
CA ASP A 13 -17.26 1.74 -3.26
C ASP A 13 -16.98 2.20 -1.82
N ALA A 14 -16.29 1.38 -1.01
CA ALA A 14 -15.96 1.68 0.38
C ALA A 14 -14.54 1.25 0.75
N ILE A 15 -13.69 2.21 1.11
CA ILE A 15 -12.29 1.98 1.48
C ILE A 15 -12.21 1.59 2.95
N ARG A 16 -11.72 0.37 3.21
CA ARG A 16 -11.37 -0.06 4.57
C ARG A 16 -9.92 0.30 4.86
N TRP A 17 -9.70 1.26 5.75
CA TRP A 17 -8.35 1.74 6.10
C TRP A 17 -7.44 0.66 6.68
N SER A 18 -7.98 -0.31 7.42
CA SER A 18 -7.21 -1.48 7.90
C SER A 18 -6.67 -2.37 6.78
N VAL A 19 -7.30 -2.35 5.60
CA VAL A 19 -6.78 -3.04 4.41
C VAL A 19 -5.66 -2.23 3.78
N VAL A 20 -5.85 -0.91 3.68
CA VAL A 20 -4.84 0.03 3.18
C VAL A 20 -3.55 -0.07 4.00
N GLU A 21 -3.66 -0.05 5.32
CA GLU A 21 -2.52 -0.17 6.24
C GLU A 21 -1.75 -1.47 6.02
N ARG A 22 -2.43 -2.62 5.90
CA ARG A 22 -1.78 -3.91 5.65
C ARG A 22 -1.05 -3.94 4.31
N ILE A 23 -1.65 -3.37 3.26
CA ILE A 23 -1.00 -3.26 1.95
C ILE A 23 0.25 -2.38 2.05
N LEU A 24 0.12 -1.20 2.66
CA LEU A 24 1.21 -0.24 2.80
C LEU A 24 2.36 -0.78 3.66
N LEU A 25 2.05 -1.49 4.75
CA LEU A 25 3.03 -2.16 5.60
C LEU A 25 3.78 -3.25 4.82
N ALA A 26 3.06 -4.09 4.07
CA ALA A 26 3.68 -5.11 3.23
C ALA A 26 4.67 -4.52 2.21
N PHE A 27 4.36 -3.33 1.65
CA PHE A 27 5.32 -2.63 0.80
C PHE A 27 6.46 -1.99 1.58
N TYR A 28 6.20 -1.45 2.77
CA TYR A 28 7.23 -0.80 3.59
C TYR A 28 8.31 -1.81 4.02
N GLU A 29 7.91 -3.02 4.41
CA GLU A 29 8.82 -4.07 4.87
C GLU A 29 9.58 -4.77 3.74
N HIS A 30 8.97 -4.91 2.57
CA HIS A 30 9.53 -5.72 1.47
C HIS A 30 9.92 -4.92 0.22
N GLY A 31 9.64 -3.63 0.18
CA GLY A 31 9.94 -2.77 -0.95
C GLY A 31 9.04 -3.03 -2.16
N SER A 32 9.64 -3.41 -3.29
CA SER A 32 8.94 -3.66 -4.55
C SER A 32 8.40 -5.09 -4.59
N LEU A 33 7.10 -5.25 -4.83
CA LEU A 33 6.42 -6.54 -4.81
C LEU A 33 5.61 -6.80 -6.08
N LYS A 34 5.51 -8.07 -6.48
CA LYS A 34 4.56 -8.49 -7.54
C LYS A 34 3.12 -8.49 -7.02
N LYS A 35 2.15 -8.30 -7.91
CA LYS A 35 0.70 -8.30 -7.58
C LYS A 35 0.25 -9.52 -6.78
N SER A 36 0.72 -10.70 -7.17
CA SER A 36 0.42 -11.97 -6.48
C SER A 36 0.99 -12.01 -5.06
N GLN A 37 2.20 -11.51 -4.87
CA GLN A 37 2.84 -11.43 -3.55
C GLN A 37 2.12 -10.44 -2.64
N ILE A 38 1.65 -9.30 -3.18
CA ILE A 38 0.88 -8.32 -2.42
C ILE A 38 -0.46 -8.91 -1.99
N ALA A 39 -1.17 -9.58 -2.90
CA ALA A 39 -2.44 -10.24 -2.58
C ALA A 39 -2.26 -11.28 -1.46
N LEU A 40 -1.21 -12.09 -1.53
CA LEU A 40 -0.87 -13.06 -0.50
C LEU A 40 -0.56 -12.39 0.85
N LYS A 41 0.35 -11.41 0.87
CA LYS A 41 0.81 -10.74 2.09
C LYS A 41 -0.26 -9.87 2.76
N SER A 42 -1.14 -9.27 1.97
CA SER A 42 -2.27 -8.49 2.47
C SER A 42 -3.47 -9.36 2.88
N GLY A 43 -3.44 -10.67 2.61
CA GLY A 43 -4.54 -11.59 2.88
C GLY A 43 -5.79 -11.25 2.06
N LEU A 44 -5.63 -10.70 0.85
CA LEU A 44 -6.71 -10.27 -0.01
C LEU A 44 -6.85 -11.19 -1.22
N LYS A 45 -8.10 -11.37 -1.68
CA LYS A 45 -8.35 -11.91 -3.01
C LYS A 45 -7.70 -11.01 -4.06
N TYR A 46 -7.15 -11.61 -5.11
CA TYR A 46 -6.40 -10.90 -6.15
C TYR A 46 -7.16 -9.68 -6.72
N ASN A 47 -8.44 -9.86 -7.08
CA ASN A 47 -9.26 -8.77 -7.62
C ASN A 47 -9.47 -7.62 -6.63
N ALA A 48 -9.68 -7.95 -5.35
CA ALA A 48 -9.81 -6.94 -4.30
C ALA A 48 -8.48 -6.18 -4.12
N CYS A 49 -7.37 -6.90 -4.05
CA CYS A 49 -6.03 -6.31 -4.00
C CYS A 49 -5.80 -5.33 -5.17
N MET A 50 -6.15 -5.73 -6.40
CA MET A 50 -6.00 -4.86 -7.57
C MET A 50 -6.85 -3.60 -7.51
N SER A 51 -8.06 -3.69 -6.96
CA SER A 51 -8.93 -2.54 -6.78
C SER A 51 -8.35 -1.56 -5.76
N TYR A 52 -7.75 -2.07 -4.67
CA TYR A 52 -7.05 -1.25 -3.69
C TYR A 52 -5.78 -0.61 -4.26
N LEU A 53 -4.98 -1.36 -5.03
CA LEU A 53 -3.76 -0.80 -5.65
C LEU A 53 -4.08 0.28 -6.67
N LYS A 54 -5.14 0.09 -7.47
CA LYS A 54 -5.61 1.09 -8.42
C LYS A 54 -6.03 2.36 -7.69
N TRP A 55 -6.82 2.23 -6.61
CA TRP A 55 -7.21 3.40 -5.80
C TRP A 55 -6.02 4.10 -5.12
N LEU A 56 -5.09 3.34 -4.54
CA LEU A 56 -3.88 3.88 -3.90
C LEU A 56 -2.98 4.61 -4.89
N HIS A 57 -2.98 4.19 -6.15
CA HIS A 57 -2.25 4.87 -7.22
C HIS A 57 -3.00 6.11 -7.72
N ASP A 58 -4.26 5.95 -8.13
CA ASP A 58 -5.01 6.97 -8.87
C ASP A 58 -5.56 8.08 -7.97
N LYS A 59 -5.84 7.79 -6.69
CA LYS A 59 -6.44 8.76 -5.75
C LYS A 59 -5.47 9.28 -4.70
N MET A 60 -4.54 8.45 -4.25
CA MET A 60 -3.64 8.78 -3.13
C MET A 60 -2.19 8.97 -3.56
N GLU A 61 -1.82 8.53 -4.76
CA GLU A 61 -0.43 8.56 -5.25
C GLU A 61 0.59 7.88 -4.31
N PHE A 62 0.14 6.93 -3.48
CA PHE A 62 0.98 6.24 -2.49
C PHE A 62 1.82 5.12 -3.09
N VAL A 63 1.37 4.56 -4.22
CA VAL A 63 2.06 3.44 -4.90
C VAL A 63 2.38 3.83 -6.33
N LYS A 64 3.42 3.22 -6.89
CA LYS A 64 3.83 3.34 -8.30
C LYS A 64 3.89 1.96 -8.92
N PHE A 65 3.35 1.84 -10.13
CA PHE A 65 3.49 0.64 -10.94
C PHE A 65 4.78 0.70 -11.75
N GLU A 66 5.57 -0.36 -11.64
CA GLU A 66 6.72 -0.60 -12.49
C GLU A 66 6.29 -1.56 -13.59
N LEU A 67 6.44 -1.13 -14.83
CA LEU A 67 6.10 -1.94 -15.99
C LEU A 67 7.26 -2.88 -16.36
N ASN A 68 6.97 -3.91 -17.14
CA ASN A 68 7.98 -4.71 -17.81
C ASN A 68 8.72 -3.87 -18.87
N ASP A 69 9.79 -4.43 -19.43
CA ASP A 69 10.62 -3.73 -20.43
C ASP A 69 9.83 -3.37 -21.70
N GLU A 70 8.78 -4.13 -22.00
CA GLU A 70 7.84 -3.90 -23.10
C GLU A 70 6.79 -2.81 -22.79
N GLN A 71 6.72 -2.32 -21.55
CA GLN A 71 5.71 -1.36 -21.06
C GLN A 71 4.25 -1.81 -21.24
N THR A 72 4.02 -3.11 -21.41
CA THR A 72 2.71 -3.71 -21.67
C THR A 72 2.04 -4.16 -20.37
N GLU A 73 2.82 -4.63 -19.40
CA GLU A 73 2.33 -5.23 -18.18
C GLU A 73 3.02 -4.69 -16.94
N ILE A 74 2.31 -4.72 -15.81
CA ILE A 74 2.87 -4.33 -14.51
C ILE A 74 3.74 -5.48 -13.99
N LYS A 75 5.05 -5.25 -13.95
CA LYS A 75 6.08 -6.14 -13.42
C LYS A 75 6.08 -6.17 -11.90
N SER A 76 6.01 -5.00 -11.28
CA SER A 76 6.06 -4.84 -9.82
C SER A 76 5.36 -3.56 -9.37
N VAL A 77 5.09 -3.46 -8.07
CA VAL A 77 4.48 -2.30 -7.43
C VAL A 77 5.35 -1.92 -6.24
N ARG A 78 5.63 -0.63 -6.10
CA ARG A 78 6.41 -0.09 -4.97
C ARG A 78 5.74 1.13 -4.38
N LEU A 79 6.14 1.51 -3.17
CA LEU A 79 5.71 2.80 -2.61
C LEU A 79 6.31 3.97 -3.39
N SER A 80 5.52 5.03 -3.52
CA SER A 80 6.02 6.35 -3.88
C SER A 80 6.72 6.99 -2.67
N LEU A 81 7.46 8.08 -2.89
CA LEU A 81 7.99 8.88 -1.79
C LEU A 81 6.88 9.36 -0.85
N HIS A 82 5.71 9.70 -1.40
CA HIS A 82 4.55 10.12 -0.62
C HIS A 82 4.00 8.98 0.24
N GLY A 83 3.89 7.77 -0.32
CA GLY A 83 3.49 6.58 0.42
C GLY A 83 4.49 6.19 1.51
N ILE A 84 5.80 6.31 1.26
CA ILE A 84 6.85 6.07 2.27
C ILE A 84 6.71 7.06 3.42
N SER A 85 6.56 8.36 3.12
CA SER A 85 6.39 9.38 4.17
C SER A 85 5.12 9.15 4.98
N PHE A 86 4.02 8.75 4.34
CA PHE A 86 2.79 8.39 5.04
C PHE A 86 3.00 7.19 5.97
N CYS A 87 3.63 6.11 5.49
CA CYS A 87 3.96 4.96 6.32
C CYS A 87 4.83 5.34 7.51
N LYS A 88 5.88 6.15 7.28
CA LYS A 88 6.77 6.63 8.34
C LYS A 88 5.98 7.41 9.39
N ASN A 89 5.23 8.43 8.99
CA ASN A 89 4.46 9.25 9.93
C ASN A 89 3.50 8.39 10.76
N LYS A 90 2.82 7.44 10.12
CA LYS A 90 1.85 6.57 10.79
C LYS A 90 2.48 5.50 11.70
N ILE A 91 3.65 4.98 11.35
CA ILE A 91 4.44 4.06 12.19
C ILE A 91 5.01 4.83 13.39
N PHE A 92 5.55 6.03 13.17
CA PHE A 92 6.09 6.87 14.24
C PHE A 92 5.00 7.46 15.15
N GLU A 93 3.78 7.68 14.65
CA GLU A 93 2.62 8.01 15.50
C GLU A 93 2.29 6.86 16.47
N ASN A 94 2.38 5.60 16.02
CA ASN A 94 2.18 4.44 16.89
C ASN A 94 3.32 4.26 17.91
N GLU A 95 4.58 4.49 17.54
CA GLU A 95 5.69 4.46 18.50
C GLU A 95 5.60 5.59 19.55
N CYS A 96 5.06 6.76 19.18
CA CYS A 96 4.84 7.87 20.11
C CYS A 96 3.75 7.54 21.15
N MET A 97 2.69 6.83 20.74
CA MET A 97 1.62 6.36 21.64
C MET A 97 2.07 5.25 22.60
N ILE A 98 3.02 4.40 22.18
CA ILE A 98 3.59 3.34 23.04
C ILE A 98 4.51 3.92 24.12
N LYS A 99 5.21 5.03 23.85
CA LYS A 99 6.03 5.70 24.86
C LYS A 99 5.21 6.39 25.95
N ASN A 100 4.05 6.97 25.61
CA ASN A 100 3.18 7.62 26.59
C ASN A 100 2.42 6.65 27.51
N SER A 101 2.36 5.36 27.18
CA SER A 101 1.64 4.36 27.99
C SER A 101 2.51 3.71 29.07
N ASN A 102 3.83 3.88 29.01
CA ASN A 102 4.77 3.23 29.94
C ASN A 102 5.35 4.18 31.01
N GLU A 103 4.98 5.46 31.03
CA GLU A 103 5.47 6.42 32.04
C GLU A 103 4.63 6.50 33.33
N HIS A 104 3.58 5.68 33.47
CA HIS A 104 2.71 5.70 34.67
C HIS A 104 2.64 4.36 35.44
N MET A 105 3.75 3.64 35.59
CA MET A 105 3.77 2.45 36.46
C MET A 105 5.02 2.22 37.32
N PHE A 106 5.84 3.24 37.57
CA PHE A 106 6.85 3.19 38.64
C PHE A 106 7.03 4.56 39.28
N ALA A 107 6.24 4.85 40.31
CA ALA A 107 6.51 5.86 41.33
C ALA A 107 5.96 5.35 42.67
#